data_AF-A0A840WGB9-F1
#
_entry.id   AF-A0A840WGB9-F1
#
_cell.length_a   1.000
_cell.length_b   1.000
_cell.length_c   1.000
_cell.angle_alpha   90.00
_cell.angle_beta   90.00
_cell.angle_gamma   90.00
#
_symmetry.space_group_name_H-M   'P 1'
#
loop_
_entity.id
_entity.type
_entity.pdbx_description
1 polymer ?
#
loop_
_entity_poly.entity_id
_entity_poly.type
_entity_poly.pdbx_seq_one_letter_code
_entity_poly.pdbx_strand_id
1 'polypeptide(L)' 'MTGPSRGEHWFYLCLSVAGFAVIGWLLLTRGWMGPAAIEIVVIGGGFFAWSLWRAIRGLRNGL' A
#
# COMPACT_ATOMS: atom_id res chain seq x y z
N MET A 1 -12.10 4.46 22.58
CA MET A 1 -10.93 4.07 21.75
C MET A 1 -10.72 5.18 20.75
N THR A 2 -9.67 5.98 20.91
CA THR A 2 -9.35 7.07 19.97
C THR A 2 -8.86 6.45 18.66
N GLY A 3 -9.55 6.76 17.56
CA GLY A 3 -9.14 6.34 16.23
C GLY A 3 -7.85 7.05 15.78
N PRO A 4 -7.25 6.60 14.66
CA PRO A 4 -6.05 7.24 14.10
C PRO A 4 -6.32 8.71 13.77
N SER A 5 -5.36 9.57 14.08
CA SER A 5 -5.35 10.98 13.73
C SER A 5 -5.22 11.18 12.20
N ARG A 6 -5.57 12.39 11.73
CA ARG A 6 -5.38 12.78 10.32
C ARG A 6 -3.91 12.65 9.88
N GLY A 7 -2.96 12.95 10.76
CA GLY A 7 -1.52 12.86 10.48
C GLY A 7 -1.07 11.41 10.25
N GLU A 8 -1.56 10.48 11.06
CA GLU A 8 -1.27 9.04 10.89
C GLU A 8 -1.85 8.51 9.58
N HIS A 9 -3.05 8.95 9.18
CA HIS A 9 -3.58 8.57 7.87
C HIS A 9 -2.74 9.09 6.69
N TRP A 10 -2.20 10.31 6.77
CA TRP A 10 -1.25 10.80 5.76
C TRP A 10 0.04 9.98 5.74
N PHE A 11 0.58 9.62 6.91
CA PHE A 11 1.73 8.74 7.00
C PHE A 11 1.46 7.39 6.34
N TYR A 12 0.33 6.75 6.64
CA TYR A 12 -0.06 5.47 6.03
C TYR A 12 -0.28 5.61 4.53
N LEU A 13 -0.82 6.73 4.05
CA LEU A 13 -0.97 7.02 2.62
C LEU A 13 0.39 7.05 1.93
N CYS A 14 1.31 7.88 2.42
CA CYS A 14 2.66 8.03 1.86
C CYS A 14 3.43 6.70 1.89
N LEU A 15 3.37 5.98 3.01
CA LEU A 15 4.00 4.67 3.16
C LEU A 15 3.44 3.65 2.15
N SER A 16 2.13 3.66 1.93
CA SER A 16 1.49 2.73 1.00
C SER A 16 1.84 3.04 -0.46
N VAL A 17 1.92 4.32 -0.82
CA VAL A 17 2.41 4.74 -2.15
C VAL A 17 3.86 4.32 -2.35
N ALA A 18 4.72 4.51 -1.34
CA ALA A 18 6.12 4.08 -1.41
C ALA A 18 6.22 2.55 -1.56
N GLY A 19 5.42 1.78 -0.83
CA GLY A 19 5.33 0.33 -0.96
C GLY A 19 4.94 -0.13 -2.37
N PHE A 20 3.96 0.55 -2.99
CA PHE A 20 3.60 0.31 -4.38
C PHE A 20 4.73 0.62 -5.36
N ALA A 21 5.46 1.71 -5.15
CA ALA A 21 6.60 2.05 -5.99
C ALA A 21 7.68 0.97 -5.93
N VAL A 22 7.95 0.41 -4.74
CA VAL A 22 8.90 -0.70 -4.57
C VAL A 22 8.42 -1.96 -5.28
N ILE A 23 7.13 -2.30 -5.17
CA ILE A 23 6.57 -3.47 -5.87
C ILE A 23 6.67 -3.29 -7.40
N GLY A 24 6.31 -2.12 -7.91
CA GLY A 24 6.46 -1.79 -9.33
C GLY A 24 7.91 -1.94 -9.79
N TRP A 25 8.86 -1.43 -9.01
CA TRP A 25 10.29 -1.58 -9.27
C TRP A 25 10.75 -3.05 -9.28
N LEU A 26 10.29 -3.86 -8.32
CA LEU A 26 10.62 -5.28 -8.26
C LEU A 26 10.08 -6.03 -9.49
N LEU A 27 8.89 -5.70 -9.96
CA LEU A 27 8.31 -6.33 -11.16
C LEU A 27 9.07 -5.95 -12.42
N LEU A 28 9.53 -4.71 -12.52
CA LEU A 28 10.32 -4.24 -13.66
C LEU A 28 11.73 -4.85 -13.69
N THR A 29 12.34 -5.11 -12.53
CA THR A 29 13.74 -5.56 -12.43
C THR A 29 13.91 -7.07 -12.27
N ARG A 30 12.94 -7.75 -11.64
CA ARG A 30 13.00 -9.20 -11.39
C ARG A 30 12.12 -10.02 -12.32
N GLY A 31 11.32 -9.35 -13.15
CA GLY A 31 10.41 -9.99 -14.11
C GLY A 31 9.09 -10.44 -13.50
N TRP A 32 8.19 -10.87 -14.37
CA TRP A 32 6.78 -11.16 -14.05
C TRP A 32 6.46 -12.65 -13.96
N MET A 33 7.43 -13.52 -14.26
CA MET A 33 7.19 -14.96 -14.36
C MET A 33 7.75 -15.69 -13.14
N GLY A 34 6.86 -16.40 -12.44
CA GLY A 34 7.21 -17.29 -11.33
C GLY A 34 6.37 -17.06 -10.06
N PRO A 35 6.36 -18.03 -9.13
CA PRO A 35 5.55 -17.95 -7.90
C PRO A 35 5.86 -16.70 -7.07
N ALA A 36 7.13 -16.30 -7.01
CA ALA A 36 7.58 -15.12 -6.28
C ALA A 36 6.95 -13.81 -6.80
N ALA A 37 6.78 -13.66 -8.11
CA ALA A 37 6.14 -12.48 -8.68
C ALA A 37 4.65 -12.41 -8.29
N ILE A 38 3.98 -13.56 -8.26
CA ILE A 38 2.59 -13.69 -7.82
C ILE A 38 2.47 -13.30 -6.35
N GLU A 39 3.34 -13.80 -5.46
CA GLU A 39 3.34 -13.44 -4.04
C GLU A 39 3.55 -11.94 -3.82
N ILE A 40 4.51 -11.33 -4.54
CA ILE A 40 4.79 -9.90 -4.46
C ILE A 40 3.56 -9.07 -4.89
N VAL A 41 2.90 -9.44 -5.99
CA VAL A 41 1.73 -8.71 -6.50
C VAL A 41 0.50 -8.94 -5.62
N VAL A 42 0.21 -10.18 -5.27
CA VAL A 42 -1.01 -10.54 -4.56
C VAL A 42 -0.93 -10.16 -3.09
N ILE A 43 0.13 -10.57 -2.39
CA ILE A 43 0.28 -10.30 -0.96
C ILE A 43 0.76 -8.87 -0.75
N GLY A 44 1.88 -8.51 -1.39
CA GLY A 44 2.45 -7.17 -1.25
C GLY A 44 1.52 -6.11 -1.83
N GLY A 45 1.10 -6.29 -3.09
CA GLY A 45 0.22 -5.33 -3.76
C GLY A 45 -1.16 -5.27 -3.12
N GLY A 46 -1.72 -6.41 -2.71
CA GLY A 46 -2.98 -6.45 -1.96
C GLY A 46 -2.89 -5.71 -0.62
N PHE A 47 -1.81 -5.91 0.15
CA PHE A 47 -1.60 -5.22 1.41
C PHE A 47 -1.52 -3.70 1.24
N PHE A 48 -0.68 -3.23 0.31
CA PHE A 48 -0.53 -1.80 0.08
C PHE A 48 -1.76 -1.17 -0.58
N ALA A 49 -2.50 -1.90 -1.44
CA ALA A 49 -3.80 -1.47 -1.98
C ALA A 49 -4.79 -1.20 -0.86
N TRP A 50 -4.94 -2.17 0.04
CA TRP A 50 -5.87 -2.10 1.16
C TRP A 50 -5.50 -0.96 2.13
N SER A 51 -4.22 -0.88 2.48
CA SER A 51 -3.69 0.18 3.35
C SER A 51 -3.93 1.57 2.75
N LEU A 52 -3.62 1.76 1.46
CA LEU A 52 -3.84 2.99 0.72
C LEU A 52 -5.33 3.37 0.73
N TRP A 53 -6.21 2.43 0.43
CA TRP A 53 -7.66 2.65 0.41
C TRP A 53 -8.20 3.07 1.78
N ARG A 54 -7.74 2.43 2.87
CA ARG A 54 -8.12 2.81 4.24
C ARG A 54 -7.62 4.20 4.60
N ALA A 55 -6.39 4.55 4.21
CA ALA A 55 -5.83 5.87 4.45
C ALA A 55 -6.62 6.96 3.72
N ILE A 56 -6.92 6.76 2.43
CA ILE A 56 -7.76 7.70 1.65
C ILE A 56 -9.14 7.85 2.29
N ARG A 57 -9.78 6.74 2.68
CA ARG A 57 -11.09 6.79 3.34
C ARG A 57 -11.04 7.53 4.68
N GLY A 58 -10.02 7.30 5.50
CA GLY A 58 -9.85 8.01 6.78
C GLY A 58 -9.65 9.52 6.58
N LEU A 59 -8.86 9.92 5.58
CA LEU A 59 -8.64 11.33 5.25
C LEU A 59 -9.90 11.99 4.70
N ARG A 60 -10.66 11.29 3.85
CA ARG A 60 -11.87 11.80 3.19
C ARG A 60 -13.05 11.90 4.14
N ASN A 61 -13.23 10.90 4.99
CA ASN A 61 -14.33 10.87 5.94
C ASN A 61 -14.03 11.69 7.21
N GLY A 62 -12.76 12.06 7.43
CA GLY A 62 -12.35 13.07 8.38
C GLY A 62 -12.81 12.81 9.80
N LEU A 63 -12.35 11.70 10.40
CA LEU A 63 -12.76 11.21 11.72
C LEU A 63 -14.27 10.92 11.83
#